data_AF-A0A8H5G7A9-F1
#
_entry.id   AF-A0A8H5G7A9-F1
#
_cell.length_a   1.000
_cell.length_b   1.000
_cell.length_c   1.000
_cell.angle_alpha   90.00
_cell.angle_beta   90.00
_cell.angle_gamma   90.00
#
_symmetry.space_group_name_H-M   'P 1'
#
loop_
_entity.id
_entity.type
_entity.pdbx_description
1 polymer ?
#
loop_
_entity_poly.entity_id
_entity_poly.type
_entity_poly.pdbx_seq_one_letter_code
_entity_poly.pdbx_strand_id
1 'polypeptide(L)'
;MSEAPLLSLNCIQANPDIAGIGVRVAIYAQNFIALILAIVALGDRYVSWKELLLIGSQSMTILLTACALLLSALIQALTFGMSTYHTLIVLNLAWMNNTNTLLYAVLFRYQGLVQIPGFKLSFAPQTFKSLPRRKAIPLLTLGALHLSFVAALGFWFWLKVDTFGANSQCTPRPPLFLVILSHRISIDSRALRIISLAIYGVCAIPGINLMIVGGAVYGPSALCSWLLEKLLPIPKNVAFFLPGYVTLAVLIGINVVIAIDTETMVHQTKQFVQPGESQWTFGQTLAILMLVLPLKDIALSCLGEDKDVSKTRERIDEERAVYRRNWRKWAKFVPTRDWPNVNWPNAPLTVRAPRPITAYSSTETASRSLSSSSFTDLRHGPPTSWYSRRGDLESQQAPIGKLQQPLPVTNYNAIGYSPSYYPADFRIEPSFVYDPHTFRYLS
;
A
#
# COMPACT_ATOMS: atom_id res chain seq x y z
N MET A 1 -9.74 1.01 -60.44
CA MET A 1 -9.22 0.70 -59.09
C MET A 1 -9.40 1.95 -58.25
N SER A 2 -10.36 1.93 -57.33
CA SER A 2 -10.51 3.00 -56.33
C SER A 2 -9.33 2.88 -55.39
N GLU A 3 -8.51 3.92 -55.26
CA GLU A 3 -7.51 4.00 -54.21
C GLU A 3 -8.20 3.73 -52.87
N ALA A 4 -7.64 2.81 -52.08
CA ALA A 4 -8.09 2.62 -50.71
C ALA A 4 -7.94 3.98 -50.00
N PRO A 5 -8.99 4.53 -49.37
CA PRO A 5 -8.89 5.81 -48.71
C PRO A 5 -7.75 5.74 -47.72
N LEU A 6 -6.71 6.56 -47.95
CA LEU A 6 -5.63 6.79 -47.02
C LEU A 6 -6.25 7.08 -45.67
N LEU A 7 -6.17 6.09 -44.77
CA LEU A 7 -6.55 6.20 -43.37
C LEU A 7 -5.94 7.51 -42.86
N SER A 8 -6.80 8.50 -42.61
CA SER A 8 -6.37 9.80 -42.10
C SER A 8 -5.61 9.55 -40.81
N LEU A 9 -4.28 9.67 -40.89
CA LEU A 9 -3.39 9.40 -39.79
C LEU A 9 -3.69 10.35 -38.61
N ASN A 10 -4.36 11.49 -38.81
CA ASN A 10 -4.48 12.54 -37.78
C ASN A 10 -5.95 12.85 -37.43
N CYS A 11 -6.64 11.88 -36.86
CA CYS A 11 -8.09 11.94 -36.73
C CYS A 11 -8.57 12.27 -35.29
N ILE A 12 -7.69 12.13 -34.28
CA ILE A 12 -7.94 12.61 -32.92
C ILE A 12 -7.47 14.06 -32.82
N GLN A 13 -8.40 14.99 -32.57
CA GLN A 13 -8.08 16.38 -32.32
C GLN A 13 -7.26 16.52 -31.03
N ALA A 14 -6.14 17.24 -31.10
CA ALA A 14 -5.27 17.47 -29.95
C ALA A 14 -5.97 18.30 -28.86
N ASN A 15 -5.71 17.96 -27.60
CA ASN A 15 -6.17 18.71 -26.45
C ASN A 15 -5.11 18.78 -25.35
N PRO A 16 -4.15 19.71 -25.49
CA PRO A 16 -3.05 19.85 -24.54
C PRO A 16 -3.51 20.22 -23.13
N ASP A 17 -4.71 20.79 -22.93
CA ASP A 17 -5.20 21.10 -21.57
C ASP A 17 -5.67 19.87 -20.78
N ILE A 18 -5.89 18.74 -21.45
CA ILE A 18 -6.32 17.50 -20.82
C ILE A 18 -5.22 16.45 -20.82
N ALA A 19 -4.68 16.16 -22.00
CA ALA A 19 -3.67 15.14 -22.17
C ALA A 19 -2.28 15.72 -22.40
N GLY A 20 -2.09 17.04 -22.30
CA GLY A 20 -0.78 17.65 -22.45
C GLY A 20 0.23 17.20 -21.38
N ILE A 21 1.50 17.25 -21.77
CA ILE A 21 2.61 16.74 -20.96
C ILE A 21 2.70 17.42 -19.60
N GLY A 22 2.42 18.73 -19.51
CA GLY A 22 2.47 19.46 -18.25
C GLY A 22 1.42 18.99 -17.23
N VAL A 23 0.21 18.65 -17.68
CA VAL A 23 -0.85 18.10 -16.80
C VAL A 23 -0.41 16.76 -16.24
N ARG A 24 0.06 15.85 -17.10
CA ARG A 24 0.49 14.50 -16.69
C ARG A 24 1.67 14.56 -15.72
N VAL A 25 2.71 15.33 -16.07
CA VAL A 25 3.90 15.52 -15.22
C VAL A 25 3.52 16.14 -13.88
N ALA A 26 2.64 17.15 -13.85
CA ALA A 26 2.19 17.76 -12.60
C ALA A 26 1.50 16.75 -11.70
N ILE A 27 0.58 15.95 -12.24
CA ILE A 27 -0.15 14.93 -11.49
C ILE A 27 0.79 13.84 -10.99
N TYR A 28 1.71 13.34 -11.83
CA TYR A 28 2.70 12.35 -11.41
C TYR A 28 3.55 12.89 -10.26
N ALA A 29 4.13 14.07 -10.42
CA ALA A 29 4.97 14.71 -9.41
C ALA A 29 4.19 14.91 -8.10
N GLN A 30 2.97 15.45 -8.16
CA GLN A 30 2.13 15.65 -6.98
C GLN A 30 1.88 14.35 -6.19
N ASN A 31 1.52 13.27 -6.88
CA ASN A 31 1.26 11.96 -6.27
C ASN A 31 2.53 11.33 -5.69
N PHE A 32 3.65 11.34 -6.42
CA PHE A 32 4.91 10.76 -5.93
C PHE A 32 5.49 11.57 -4.77
N ILE A 33 5.36 12.89 -4.78
CA ILE A 33 5.75 13.75 -3.66
C ILE A 33 4.92 13.41 -2.41
N ALA A 34 3.61 13.23 -2.55
CA ALA A 34 2.74 12.82 -1.43
C ALA A 34 3.16 11.46 -0.85
N LEU A 35 3.49 10.49 -1.72
CA LEU A 35 4.01 9.19 -1.31
C LEU A 35 5.34 9.32 -0.56
N ILE A 36 6.27 10.15 -1.03
CA ILE A 36 7.54 10.41 -0.34
C ILE A 36 7.29 10.99 1.05
N LEU A 37 6.40 11.98 1.18
CA LEU A 37 6.04 12.55 2.47
C LEU A 37 5.44 11.51 3.43
N ALA A 38 4.62 10.60 2.92
CA ALA A 38 4.11 9.49 3.72
C ALA A 38 5.18 8.46 4.14
N ILE A 39 6.16 8.19 3.27
CA ILE A 39 7.33 7.35 3.61
C ILE A 39 8.10 7.99 4.77
N VAL A 40 8.37 9.29 4.68
CA VAL A 40 9.09 10.04 5.72
C VAL A 40 8.30 10.01 7.03
N ALA A 41 6.99 10.30 6.99
CA ALA A 41 6.12 10.32 8.17
C ALA A 41 5.95 8.94 8.84
N LEU A 42 6.09 7.83 8.10
CA LEU A 42 6.08 6.48 8.67
C LEU A 42 7.48 5.99 9.07
N GLY A 43 8.55 6.66 8.65
CA GLY A 43 9.93 6.21 8.83
C GLY A 43 10.37 6.19 10.29
N ASP A 44 9.97 7.19 11.07
CA ASP A 44 10.28 7.29 12.50
C ASP A 44 9.31 6.51 13.40
N ARG A 45 8.30 5.86 12.79
CA ARG A 45 7.23 5.11 13.45
C ARG A 45 6.39 5.99 14.39
N TYR A 46 6.30 7.28 14.09
CA TYR A 46 5.48 8.21 14.82
C TYR A 46 4.90 9.26 13.87
N VAL A 47 3.66 9.02 13.43
CA VAL A 47 2.96 10.01 12.60
C VAL A 47 2.51 11.18 13.49
N SER A 48 3.24 12.28 13.42
CA SER A 48 2.92 13.51 14.14
C SER A 48 1.70 14.21 13.53
N TRP A 49 1.07 15.07 14.32
CA TRP A 49 -0.05 15.87 13.84
C TRP A 49 0.34 16.84 12.72
N LYS A 50 1.56 17.40 12.77
CA LYS A 50 2.06 18.33 11.75
C LYS A 50 2.23 17.61 10.41
N GLU A 51 2.80 16.41 10.41
CA GLU A 51 2.94 15.59 9.20
C GLU A 51 1.59 15.20 8.62
N LEU A 52 0.64 14.80 9.47
CA LEU A 52 -0.71 14.46 9.00
C LEU A 52 -1.45 15.69 8.43
N LEU A 53 -1.28 16.88 9.01
CA LEU A 53 -1.82 18.13 8.46
C LEU A 53 -1.15 18.49 7.13
N LEU A 54 0.16 18.33 7.03
CA LEU A 54 0.91 18.59 5.81
C LEU A 54 0.41 17.68 4.67
N ILE A 55 0.33 16.38 4.93
CA ILE A 55 -0.17 15.41 3.95
C ILE A 55 -1.65 15.67 3.66
N GLY A 56 -2.46 16.02 4.66
CA GLY A 56 -3.85 16.39 4.46
C GLY A 56 -4.02 17.63 3.56
N SER A 57 -3.20 18.67 3.77
CA SER A 57 -3.19 19.89 2.95
C SER A 57 -2.82 19.57 1.50
N GLN A 58 -1.76 18.78 1.30
CA GLN A 58 -1.35 18.36 -0.03
C GLN A 58 -2.42 17.51 -0.72
N SER A 59 -2.98 16.51 -0.02
CA SER A 59 -4.06 15.67 -0.56
C SER A 59 -5.29 16.50 -0.94
N MET A 60 -5.64 17.52 -0.16
CA MET A 60 -6.73 18.46 -0.49
C MET A 60 -6.45 19.20 -1.79
N THR A 61 -5.25 19.75 -1.97
CA THR A 61 -4.86 20.43 -3.21
C THR A 61 -4.94 19.49 -4.42
N ILE A 62 -4.42 18.26 -4.30
CA ILE A 62 -4.44 17.26 -5.37
C ILE A 62 -5.88 16.84 -5.72
N LEU A 63 -6.74 16.63 -4.72
CA LEU A 63 -8.13 16.28 -4.96
C LEU A 63 -8.92 17.42 -5.59
N LEU A 64 -8.64 18.67 -5.19
CA LEU A 64 -9.29 19.84 -5.77
C LEU A 64 -8.90 20.02 -7.25
N THR A 65 -7.61 19.88 -7.58
CA THR A 65 -7.16 19.92 -8.98
C THR A 65 -7.73 18.75 -9.78
N ALA A 66 -7.82 17.56 -9.20
CA ALA A 66 -8.44 16.40 -9.83
C ALA A 66 -9.94 16.60 -10.11
N CYS A 67 -10.69 17.16 -9.15
CA CYS A 67 -12.09 17.54 -9.34
C CYS A 67 -12.27 18.56 -10.46
N ALA A 68 -11.39 19.58 -10.52
CA ALA A 68 -11.41 20.57 -11.59
C ALA A 68 -11.17 19.92 -12.97
N LEU A 69 -10.18 19.04 -13.06
CA LEU A 69 -9.88 18.29 -14.29
C LEU A 69 -11.04 17.40 -14.73
N LEU A 70 -11.71 16.69 -13.81
CA LEU A 70 -12.90 15.90 -14.11
C LEU A 70 -14.07 16.77 -14.57
N LEU A 71 -14.28 17.92 -13.94
CA LEU A 71 -15.34 18.86 -14.32
C LEU A 71 -15.09 19.42 -15.71
N SER A 72 -13.85 19.83 -16.01
CA SER A 72 -13.45 20.28 -17.35
C SER A 72 -13.63 19.18 -18.40
N ALA A 73 -13.22 17.94 -18.09
CA ALA A 73 -13.42 16.79 -18.97
C ALA A 73 -14.91 16.52 -19.23
N LEU A 74 -15.75 16.57 -18.19
CA LEU A 74 -17.20 16.39 -18.33
C LEU A 74 -17.81 17.50 -19.20
N ILE A 75 -17.51 18.76 -18.92
CA ILE A 75 -18.01 19.90 -19.69
C ILE A 75 -17.59 19.75 -21.15
N GLN A 76 -16.32 19.45 -21.41
CA GLN A 76 -15.82 19.27 -22.76
C GLN A 76 -16.48 18.08 -23.48
N ALA A 77 -16.67 16.96 -22.79
CA ALA A 77 -17.35 15.79 -23.33
C ALA A 77 -18.81 16.09 -23.71
N LEU A 78 -19.50 16.94 -22.93
CA LEU A 78 -20.90 17.30 -23.17
C LEU A 78 -21.07 18.41 -24.23
N THR A 79 -20.10 19.32 -24.37
CA THR A 79 -20.23 20.51 -25.23
C THR A 79 -19.58 20.34 -26.60
N PHE A 80 -18.32 19.91 -26.62
CA PHE A 80 -17.52 19.80 -27.85
C PHE A 80 -17.32 18.36 -28.30
N GLY A 81 -17.66 17.40 -27.42
CA GLY A 81 -17.32 16.01 -27.58
C GLY A 81 -15.85 15.76 -27.23
N MET A 82 -15.62 14.73 -26.42
CA MET A 82 -14.30 14.33 -25.96
C MET A 82 -13.97 12.97 -26.56
N SER A 83 -12.76 12.79 -27.09
CA SER A 83 -12.40 11.47 -27.63
C SER A 83 -12.20 10.44 -26.51
N THR A 84 -12.37 9.16 -26.85
CA THR A 84 -12.09 8.02 -25.97
C THR A 84 -10.67 8.08 -25.40
N TYR A 85 -9.70 8.47 -26.23
CA TYR A 85 -8.30 8.68 -25.85
C TYR A 85 -8.16 9.63 -24.65
N HIS A 86 -8.68 10.85 -24.76
CA HIS A 86 -8.56 11.86 -23.70
C HIS A 86 -9.31 11.43 -22.44
N THR A 87 -10.47 10.78 -22.60
CA THR A 87 -11.29 10.34 -21.47
C THR A 87 -10.58 9.29 -20.65
N LEU A 88 -9.90 8.34 -21.28
CA LEU A 88 -9.12 7.31 -20.59
C LEU A 88 -7.92 7.91 -19.85
N ILE A 89 -7.24 8.90 -20.44
CA ILE A 89 -6.16 9.63 -19.75
C ILE A 89 -6.72 10.30 -18.48
N VAL A 90 -7.84 11.01 -18.59
CA VAL A 90 -8.49 11.64 -17.43
C VAL A 90 -8.85 10.63 -16.36
N LEU A 91 -9.46 9.50 -16.73
CA LEU A 91 -9.84 8.45 -15.78
C LEU A 91 -8.61 7.87 -15.08
N ASN A 92 -7.53 7.56 -15.81
CA ASN A 92 -6.29 7.06 -15.23
C ASN A 92 -5.69 8.06 -14.23
N LEU A 93 -5.54 9.32 -14.65
CA LEU A 93 -4.99 10.38 -13.80
C LEU A 93 -5.87 10.64 -12.56
N ALA A 94 -7.18 10.54 -12.70
CA ALA A 94 -8.09 10.70 -11.57
C ALA A 94 -8.03 9.52 -10.59
N TRP A 95 -7.92 8.28 -11.06
CA TRP A 95 -7.66 7.13 -10.18
C TRP A 95 -6.34 7.28 -9.42
N MET A 96 -5.30 7.77 -10.10
CA MET A 96 -4.02 8.09 -9.48
C MET A 96 -4.20 9.11 -8.35
N ASN A 97 -4.87 10.24 -8.61
CA ASN A 97 -5.12 11.28 -7.62
C ASN A 97 -5.92 10.77 -6.40
N ASN A 98 -6.84 9.83 -6.60
CA ASN A 98 -7.61 9.24 -5.51
C ASN A 98 -6.74 8.42 -4.52
N THR A 99 -5.55 7.98 -4.93
CA THR A 99 -4.61 7.30 -4.03
C THR A 99 -4.18 8.18 -2.85
N ASN A 100 -4.20 9.52 -2.99
CA ASN A 100 -3.90 10.46 -1.89
C ASN A 100 -4.94 10.44 -0.78
N THR A 101 -6.22 10.18 -1.10
CA THR A 101 -7.27 9.98 -0.10
C THR A 101 -6.97 8.73 0.74
N LEU A 102 -6.56 7.65 0.07
CA LEU A 102 -6.20 6.38 0.73
C LEU A 102 -4.95 6.55 1.58
N LEU A 103 -3.95 7.26 1.05
CA LEU A 103 -2.71 7.58 1.76
C LEU A 103 -2.99 8.30 3.07
N TYR A 104 -3.81 9.36 3.02
CA TYR A 104 -4.22 10.08 4.22
C TYR A 104 -5.00 9.19 5.19
N ALA A 105 -5.93 8.37 4.70
CA ALA A 105 -6.71 7.46 5.55
C ALA A 105 -5.81 6.44 6.29
N VAL A 106 -4.77 5.92 5.62
CA VAL A 106 -3.78 5.01 6.21
C VAL A 106 -3.00 5.73 7.31
N LEU A 107 -2.47 6.92 7.05
CA LEU A 107 -1.70 7.67 8.05
C LEU A 107 -2.56 8.14 9.22
N PHE A 108 -3.80 8.53 8.97
CA PHE A 108 -4.76 8.89 10.00
C PHE A 108 -4.97 7.75 11.00
N ARG A 109 -4.95 6.49 10.55
CA ARG A 109 -5.02 5.31 11.43
C ARG A 109 -3.82 5.21 12.37
N TYR A 110 -2.63 5.62 11.91
CA TYR A 110 -1.39 5.54 12.69
C TYR A 110 -1.14 6.77 13.55
N GLN A 111 -2.02 7.77 13.50
CA GLN A 111 -1.87 9.01 14.25
C GLN A 111 -1.83 8.76 15.77
N GLY A 112 -0.80 9.31 16.42
CA GLY A 112 -0.72 9.36 17.89
C GLY A 112 -0.49 8.00 18.57
N LEU A 113 -0.18 6.96 17.80
CA LEU A 113 0.12 5.63 18.32
C LEU A 113 1.63 5.49 18.53
N VAL A 114 2.09 5.74 19.76
CA VAL A 114 3.46 5.42 20.19
C VAL A 114 3.42 4.06 20.88
N GLN A 115 3.87 3.00 20.21
CA GLN A 115 4.09 1.72 20.89
C GLN A 115 5.50 1.65 21.46
N ILE A 116 5.60 1.70 22.79
CA ILE A 116 6.87 1.48 23.50
C ILE A 116 7.04 -0.02 23.72
N PRO A 117 8.13 -0.64 23.23
CA PRO A 117 8.35 -2.08 23.36
C PRO A 117 8.43 -2.50 24.84
N GLY A 118 7.61 -3.47 25.25
CA GLY A 118 7.60 -4.05 26.59
C GLY A 118 6.36 -3.76 27.45
N PHE A 119 5.47 -2.86 27.03
CA PHE A 119 4.25 -2.52 27.76
C PHE A 119 2.99 -2.92 26.98
N LYS A 120 2.11 -3.73 27.59
CA LYS A 120 0.81 -4.12 27.00
C LYS A 120 -0.25 -3.02 27.04
N LEU A 121 0.00 -1.89 27.71
CA LEU A 121 -0.88 -0.73 27.59
C LEU A 121 -0.52 0.04 26.33
N SER A 122 -1.42 0.00 25.35
CA SER A 122 -1.55 1.06 24.36
C SER A 122 -1.89 2.34 25.12
N PHE A 123 -0.88 3.08 25.57
CA PHE A 123 -1.08 4.43 26.05
C PHE A 123 -1.43 5.27 24.83
N ALA A 124 -2.73 5.45 24.56
CA ALA A 124 -3.16 6.75 24.07
C ALA A 124 -2.87 7.70 25.23
N PRO A 125 -1.84 8.56 25.18
CA PRO A 125 -1.63 9.53 26.25
C PRO A 125 -2.95 10.26 26.48
N GLN A 126 -3.49 10.20 27.71
CA GLN A 126 -4.80 10.75 28.06
C GLN A 126 -4.91 12.26 27.77
N THR A 127 -3.80 12.93 27.48
CA THR A 127 -3.71 14.35 27.12
C THR A 127 -3.68 14.62 25.61
N PHE A 128 -3.53 13.60 24.76
CA PHE A 128 -3.67 13.80 23.32
C PHE A 128 -5.15 13.96 22.99
N LYS A 129 -5.57 15.22 22.84
CA LYS A 129 -6.79 15.56 22.11
C LYS A 129 -6.68 14.84 20.77
N SER A 130 -7.42 13.73 20.62
CA SER A 130 -7.61 13.07 19.34
C SER A 130 -7.98 14.15 18.34
N LEU A 131 -7.60 13.94 17.08
CA LEU A 131 -7.98 14.88 16.05
C LEU A 131 -9.43 15.26 16.22
N PRO A 132 -9.79 16.56 16.28
CA PRO A 132 -11.18 16.89 16.13
C PRO A 132 -11.55 16.31 14.77
N ARG A 133 -12.34 15.21 14.77
CA ARG A 133 -12.77 14.48 13.57
C ARG A 133 -13.23 15.44 12.46
N ARG A 134 -13.72 16.60 12.87
CA ARG A 134 -13.98 17.82 12.08
C ARG A 134 -12.92 18.18 11.03
N LYS A 135 -11.62 17.93 11.25
CA LYS A 135 -10.56 18.25 10.27
C LYS A 135 -10.32 17.15 9.23
N ALA A 136 -10.57 15.89 9.56
CA ALA A 136 -10.42 14.78 8.61
C ALA A 136 -11.65 14.62 7.70
N ILE A 137 -12.83 14.99 8.20
CA ILE A 137 -14.10 14.87 7.46
C ILE A 137 -14.04 15.56 6.08
N PRO A 138 -13.61 16.84 5.94
CA PRO A 138 -13.62 17.51 4.65
C PRO A 138 -12.80 16.78 3.57
N LEU A 139 -11.62 16.27 3.94
CA LEU A 139 -10.75 15.56 3.01
C LEU A 139 -11.33 14.21 2.59
N LEU A 140 -11.87 13.44 3.54
CA LEU A 140 -12.51 12.16 3.23
C LEU A 140 -13.80 12.36 2.43
N THR A 141 -14.58 13.39 2.73
CA THR A 141 -15.77 13.77 1.97
C THR A 141 -15.40 14.20 0.56
N LEU A 142 -14.39 15.06 0.39
CA LEU A 142 -13.92 15.48 -0.93
C LEU A 142 -13.37 14.28 -1.72
N GLY A 143 -12.61 13.40 -1.09
CA GLY A 143 -12.11 12.17 -1.70
C GLY A 143 -13.21 11.22 -2.14
N ALA A 144 -14.25 11.03 -1.31
CA ALA A 144 -15.41 10.23 -1.66
C ALA A 144 -16.22 10.85 -2.81
N LEU A 145 -16.39 12.17 -2.81
CA LEU A 145 -17.11 12.91 -3.86
C LEU A 145 -16.33 12.87 -5.18
N HIS A 146 -15.02 13.09 -5.12
CA HIS A 146 -14.11 12.94 -6.25
C HIS A 146 -14.21 11.53 -6.85
N LEU A 147 -14.09 10.48 -6.03
CA LEU A 147 -14.20 9.10 -6.50
C LEU A 147 -15.58 8.79 -7.11
N SER A 148 -16.66 9.33 -6.55
CA SER A 148 -18.00 9.26 -7.15
C SER A 148 -18.04 9.95 -8.52
N PHE A 149 -17.34 11.06 -8.70
CA PHE A 149 -17.28 11.77 -9.98
C PHE A 149 -16.45 10.99 -11.02
N VAL A 150 -15.29 10.46 -10.64
CA VAL A 150 -14.51 9.51 -11.46
C VAL A 150 -15.40 8.36 -11.91
N ALA A 151 -16.18 7.82 -10.97
CA ALA A 151 -17.09 6.72 -11.23
C ALA A 151 -18.26 7.07 -12.14
N ALA A 152 -18.86 8.24 -11.99
CA ALA A 152 -19.92 8.71 -12.87
C ALA A 152 -19.40 8.90 -14.32
N LEU A 153 -18.25 9.55 -14.49
CA LEU A 153 -17.62 9.75 -15.80
C LEU A 153 -17.22 8.40 -16.42
N GLY A 154 -16.58 7.52 -15.64
CA GLY A 154 -16.19 6.19 -16.08
C GLY A 154 -17.38 5.34 -16.48
N PHE A 155 -18.44 5.32 -15.66
CA PHE A 155 -19.66 4.59 -15.95
C PHE A 155 -20.32 5.08 -17.25
N TRP A 156 -20.44 6.41 -17.43
CA TRP A 156 -20.97 7.00 -18.65
C TRP A 156 -20.14 6.63 -19.88
N PHE A 157 -18.81 6.73 -19.77
CA PHE A 157 -17.87 6.35 -20.83
C PHE A 157 -18.05 4.88 -21.23
N TRP A 158 -18.00 3.94 -20.27
CA TRP A 158 -18.11 2.50 -20.56
C TRP A 158 -19.51 2.08 -21.02
N LEU A 159 -20.55 2.82 -20.65
CA LEU A 159 -21.88 2.61 -21.21
C LEU A 159 -21.94 2.95 -22.70
N LYS A 160 -21.18 3.96 -23.14
CA LYS A 160 -21.23 4.47 -24.51
C LYS A 160 -19.96 4.24 -25.32
N VAL A 161 -19.04 3.39 -24.88
CA VAL A 161 -17.68 3.24 -25.43
C VAL A 161 -17.63 3.13 -26.97
N ASP A 162 -18.56 2.39 -27.57
CA ASP A 162 -18.65 2.18 -29.03
C ASP A 162 -19.03 3.46 -29.81
N THR A 163 -19.71 4.39 -29.13
CA THR A 163 -20.29 5.62 -29.69
C THR A 163 -19.73 6.89 -29.04
N PHE A 164 -18.72 6.75 -28.18
CA PHE A 164 -18.24 7.85 -27.35
C PHE A 164 -17.35 8.80 -28.18
N GLY A 165 -17.66 10.10 -28.12
CA GLY A 165 -16.89 11.17 -28.77
C GLY A 165 -17.47 11.71 -30.08
N ALA A 166 -17.03 12.91 -30.48
CA ALA A 166 -17.55 13.63 -31.66
C ALA A 166 -17.25 12.94 -33.01
N ASN A 167 -16.17 12.16 -33.08
CA ASN A 167 -15.72 11.49 -34.30
C ASN A 167 -15.81 9.96 -34.13
N SER A 168 -17.03 9.42 -34.01
CA SER A 168 -17.23 7.96 -33.93
C SER A 168 -16.68 7.20 -35.15
N GLN A 169 -16.42 7.89 -36.27
CA GLN A 169 -15.79 7.35 -37.48
C GLN A 169 -14.27 7.14 -37.34
N CYS A 170 -13.64 7.77 -36.36
CA CYS A 170 -12.26 7.49 -35.96
C CYS A 170 -12.11 6.26 -35.09
N THR A 171 -13.20 5.82 -34.45
CA THR A 171 -13.21 4.72 -33.51
C THR A 171 -13.11 3.32 -34.13
N PRO A 172 -13.53 3.02 -35.39
CA PRO A 172 -13.56 1.64 -35.83
C PRO A 172 -12.21 1.04 -36.22
N ARG A 173 -11.10 1.81 -36.34
CA ARG A 173 -9.90 1.30 -37.06
C ARG A 173 -8.49 1.69 -36.62
N PRO A 174 -8.23 2.56 -35.64
CA PRO A 174 -7.03 2.43 -34.84
C PRO A 174 -7.40 1.72 -33.54
N PRO A 175 -6.85 0.54 -33.26
CA PRO A 175 -7.18 -0.18 -32.05
C PRO A 175 -6.59 0.59 -30.86
N LEU A 176 -7.44 1.37 -30.19
CA LEU A 176 -7.06 2.00 -28.95
C LEU A 176 -7.04 0.86 -27.92
N PHE A 177 -5.84 0.58 -27.42
CA PHE A 177 -5.61 -0.48 -26.46
C PHE A 177 -5.44 0.14 -25.08
N LEU A 178 -6.14 -0.43 -24.10
CA LEU A 178 -5.78 -0.22 -22.71
C LEU A 178 -4.64 -1.18 -22.40
N VAL A 179 -3.50 -0.64 -21.98
CA VAL A 179 -2.42 -1.45 -21.43
C VAL A 179 -2.73 -1.64 -19.95
N ILE A 180 -2.90 -2.88 -19.52
CA ILE A 180 -3.02 -3.23 -18.10
C ILE A 180 -1.91 -4.23 -17.80
N LEU A 181 -0.98 -3.88 -16.90
CA LEU A 181 0.13 -4.77 -16.53
C LEU A 181 0.90 -5.28 -17.75
N SER A 182 1.25 -4.37 -18.67
CA SER A 182 1.91 -4.67 -19.96
C SER A 182 1.09 -5.51 -20.97
N HIS A 183 -0.14 -5.89 -20.66
CA HIS A 183 -1.01 -6.61 -21.60
C HIS A 183 -1.88 -5.63 -22.36
N ARG A 184 -1.92 -5.77 -23.70
CA ARG A 184 -2.77 -4.95 -24.57
C ARG A 184 -4.17 -5.54 -24.62
N ILE A 185 -5.14 -4.80 -24.09
CA ILE A 185 -6.54 -5.20 -24.11
C ILE A 185 -7.28 -4.22 -25.02
N SER A 186 -7.99 -4.75 -26.02
CA SER A 186 -8.85 -3.90 -26.85
C SER A 186 -9.94 -3.28 -26.01
N ILE A 187 -10.18 -1.98 -26.18
CA ILE A 187 -11.25 -1.25 -25.47
C ILE A 187 -12.63 -1.82 -25.81
N ASP A 188 -12.79 -2.40 -26.99
CA ASP A 188 -14.03 -3.05 -27.45
C ASP A 188 -14.28 -4.41 -26.76
N SER A 189 -13.37 -4.85 -25.88
CA SER A 189 -13.54 -6.09 -25.14
C SER A 189 -14.78 -6.05 -24.25
N ARG A 190 -15.74 -6.93 -24.54
CA ARG A 190 -16.97 -7.08 -23.74
C ARG A 190 -16.67 -7.37 -22.27
N ALA A 191 -15.62 -8.16 -22.00
CA ALA A 191 -15.21 -8.47 -20.64
C ALA A 191 -14.71 -7.22 -19.89
N LEU A 192 -13.85 -6.43 -20.54
CA LEU A 192 -13.33 -5.18 -19.98
C LEU A 192 -14.47 -4.19 -19.69
N ARG A 193 -15.44 -4.07 -20.61
CA ARG A 193 -16.61 -3.21 -20.44
C ARG A 193 -17.47 -3.64 -19.24
N ILE A 194 -17.79 -4.93 -19.11
CA ILE A 194 -18.60 -5.45 -17.99
C ILE A 194 -17.88 -5.22 -16.65
N ILE A 195 -16.58 -5.54 -16.58
CA ILE A 195 -15.78 -5.36 -15.36
C ILE A 195 -15.72 -3.87 -14.99
N SER A 196 -15.47 -3.00 -15.97
CA SER A 196 -15.39 -1.55 -15.74
C SER A 196 -16.73 -0.99 -15.28
N LEU A 197 -17.85 -1.39 -15.91
CA LEU A 197 -19.19 -0.98 -15.48
C LEU A 197 -19.51 -1.42 -14.05
N ALA A 198 -19.10 -2.63 -13.65
CA ALA A 198 -19.26 -3.10 -12.29
C ALA A 198 -18.43 -2.27 -11.29
N ILE A 199 -17.15 -2.05 -11.58
CA ILE A 199 -16.25 -1.26 -10.73
C ILE A 199 -16.77 0.17 -10.57
N TYR A 200 -17.09 0.84 -11.68
CA TYR A 200 -17.57 2.21 -11.64
C TYR A 200 -18.99 2.33 -11.05
N GLY A 201 -19.87 1.36 -11.29
CA GLY A 201 -21.19 1.33 -10.66
C GLY A 201 -21.11 1.29 -9.13
N VAL A 202 -20.22 0.44 -8.59
CA VAL A 202 -19.98 0.35 -7.15
C VAL A 202 -19.31 1.61 -6.60
N CYS A 203 -18.37 2.20 -7.34
CA CYS A 203 -17.66 3.41 -6.90
C CYS A 203 -18.47 4.71 -7.02
N ALA A 204 -19.64 4.69 -7.66
CA ALA A 204 -20.49 5.87 -7.84
C ALA A 204 -21.11 6.34 -6.51
N ILE A 205 -21.34 5.45 -5.54
CA ILE A 205 -22.01 5.80 -4.29
C ILE A 205 -21.00 6.39 -3.29
N PRO A 206 -21.13 7.67 -2.90
CA PRO A 206 -20.17 8.33 -2.02
C PRO A 206 -20.17 7.66 -0.64
N GLY A 207 -18.97 7.49 -0.07
CA GLY A 207 -18.76 6.83 1.22
C GLY A 207 -18.62 5.32 1.09
N ILE A 208 -19.55 4.66 0.39
CA ILE A 208 -19.42 3.22 0.05
C ILE A 208 -18.18 3.02 -0.81
N ASN A 209 -17.96 3.90 -1.78
CA ASN A 209 -16.81 3.85 -2.67
C ASN A 209 -15.47 3.87 -1.93
N LEU A 210 -15.33 4.72 -0.92
CA LEU A 210 -14.12 4.81 -0.10
C LEU A 210 -13.92 3.56 0.77
N MET A 211 -15.00 2.99 1.31
CA MET A 211 -14.94 1.76 2.07
C MET A 211 -14.51 0.58 1.21
N ILE A 212 -15.03 0.48 -0.03
CA ILE A 212 -14.72 -0.61 -0.95
C ILE A 212 -13.31 -0.48 -1.49
N VAL A 213 -12.93 0.69 -2.02
CA VAL A 213 -11.58 0.91 -2.54
C VAL A 213 -10.54 0.83 -1.41
N GLY A 214 -10.82 1.46 -0.27
CA GLY A 214 -9.97 1.37 0.92
C GLY A 214 -9.84 -0.06 1.43
N GLY A 215 -10.94 -0.81 1.48
CA GLY A 215 -10.94 -2.23 1.86
C GLY A 215 -10.16 -3.11 0.87
N ALA A 216 -10.30 -2.86 -0.43
CA ALA A 216 -9.61 -3.60 -1.48
C ALA A 216 -8.08 -3.38 -1.46
N VAL A 217 -7.61 -2.21 -1.01
CA VAL A 217 -6.18 -1.93 -0.87
C VAL A 217 -5.65 -2.34 0.51
N TYR A 218 -6.32 -1.90 1.57
CA TYR A 218 -5.86 -2.12 2.95
C TYR A 218 -6.07 -3.56 3.43
N GLY A 219 -7.16 -4.23 3.01
CA GLY A 219 -7.48 -5.60 3.40
C GLY A 219 -6.37 -6.59 3.03
N PRO A 220 -5.98 -6.69 1.75
CA PRO A 220 -4.85 -7.52 1.33
C PRO A 220 -3.53 -7.12 1.99
N SER A 221 -3.30 -5.82 2.22
CA SER A 221 -2.11 -5.32 2.91
C SER A 221 -2.03 -5.81 4.37
N ALA A 222 -3.16 -5.78 5.07
CA ALA A 222 -3.27 -6.28 6.45
C ALA A 222 -3.11 -7.81 6.50
N LEU A 223 -3.70 -8.53 5.55
CA LEU A 223 -3.54 -9.99 5.43
C LEU A 223 -2.08 -10.37 5.14
N CYS A 224 -1.43 -9.68 4.19
CA CYS A 224 -0.02 -9.88 3.88
C CYS A 224 0.87 -9.59 5.09
N SER A 225 0.59 -8.51 5.82
CA SER A 225 1.32 -8.18 7.06
C SER A 225 1.15 -9.25 8.13
N TRP A 226 -0.06 -9.76 8.31
CA TRP A 226 -0.34 -10.87 9.22
C TRP A 226 0.42 -12.15 8.83
N LEU A 227 0.48 -12.48 7.53
CA LEU A 227 1.26 -13.61 7.03
C LEU A 227 2.77 -13.42 7.26
N LEU A 228 3.30 -12.23 6.96
CA LEU A 228 4.70 -11.89 7.19
C LEU A 228 5.08 -11.97 8.68
N GLU A 229 4.19 -11.54 9.58
CA GLU A 229 4.39 -11.68 11.03
C GLU A 229 4.46 -13.16 11.46
N LYS A 230 3.73 -14.05 10.79
CA LYS A 230 3.79 -15.50 11.07
C LYS A 230 5.00 -16.19 10.48
N LEU A 231 5.48 -15.73 9.33
CA LEU A 231 6.58 -16.35 8.60
C LEU A 231 7.96 -15.85 9.04
N LEU A 232 8.06 -14.61 9.53
CA LEU A 232 9.31 -13.96 9.88
C LEU A 232 9.31 -13.55 11.36
N PRO A 233 10.45 -13.64 12.07
CA PRO A 233 10.57 -13.22 13.48
C PRO A 233 10.63 -11.68 13.58
N ILE A 234 9.54 -11.01 13.20
CA ILE A 234 9.44 -9.55 13.20
C ILE A 234 9.17 -9.07 14.63
N PRO A 235 9.92 -8.08 15.15
CA PRO A 235 9.66 -7.53 16.46
C PRO A 235 8.30 -6.79 16.49
N LYS A 236 7.55 -6.94 17.59
CA LYS A 236 6.16 -6.46 17.69
C LYS A 236 5.97 -4.97 17.39
N ASN A 237 6.96 -4.14 17.71
CA ASN A 237 6.95 -2.71 17.41
C ASN A 237 7.02 -2.41 15.91
N VAL A 238 7.57 -3.30 15.09
CA VAL A 238 7.58 -3.20 13.62
C VAL A 238 6.30 -3.80 13.04
N ALA A 239 5.86 -4.95 13.58
CA ALA A 239 4.66 -5.65 13.11
C ALA A 239 3.41 -4.76 13.13
N PHE A 240 3.30 -3.84 14.10
CA PHE A 240 2.20 -2.89 14.18
C PHE A 240 2.12 -1.92 12.97
N PHE A 241 3.26 -1.44 12.47
CA PHE A 241 3.33 -0.52 11.32
C PHE A 241 3.41 -1.24 9.98
N LEU A 242 3.60 -2.56 10.00
CA LEU A 242 3.74 -3.39 8.80
C LEU A 242 2.60 -3.21 7.79
N PRO A 243 1.30 -3.16 8.20
CA PRO A 243 0.22 -2.89 7.24
C PRO A 243 0.35 -1.54 6.56
N GLY A 244 0.81 -0.50 7.27
CA GLY A 244 1.07 0.82 6.71
C GLY A 244 2.16 0.79 5.66
N TYR A 245 3.29 0.12 5.94
CA TYR A 245 4.37 -0.04 4.96
C TYR A 245 3.94 -0.85 3.73
N VAL A 246 3.22 -1.96 3.93
CA VAL A 246 2.72 -2.79 2.83
C VAL A 246 1.72 -2.00 2.00
N THR A 247 0.78 -1.29 2.62
CA THR A 247 -0.17 -0.44 1.89
C THR A 247 0.55 0.66 1.11
N LEU A 248 1.57 1.31 1.70
CA LEU A 248 2.35 2.32 1.00
C LEU A 248 3.08 1.74 -0.22
N ALA A 249 3.68 0.56 -0.10
CA ALA A 249 4.30 -0.15 -1.22
C ALA A 249 3.28 -0.50 -2.32
N VAL A 250 2.08 -0.96 -1.95
CA VAL A 250 0.98 -1.22 -2.89
C VAL A 250 0.55 0.07 -3.60
N LEU A 251 0.38 1.19 -2.88
CA LEU A 251 0.02 2.47 -3.47
C LEU A 251 1.10 3.00 -4.41
N ILE A 252 2.38 2.85 -4.09
CA ILE A 252 3.49 3.17 -4.99
C ILE A 252 3.39 2.32 -6.27
N GLY A 253 3.19 1.01 -6.13
CA GLY A 253 3.02 0.11 -7.26
C GLY A 253 1.85 0.51 -8.17
N ILE A 254 0.68 0.79 -7.58
CA ILE A 254 -0.51 1.27 -8.32
C ILE A 254 -0.20 2.55 -9.10
N ASN A 255 0.43 3.54 -8.45
CA ASN A 255 0.77 4.81 -9.09
C ASN A 255 1.76 4.63 -10.25
N VAL A 256 2.79 3.80 -10.07
CA VAL A 256 3.76 3.48 -11.13
C VAL A 256 3.10 2.78 -12.30
N VAL A 257 2.25 1.78 -12.04
CA VAL A 257 1.52 1.05 -13.09
C VAL A 257 0.61 2.00 -13.87
N ILE A 258 -0.18 2.83 -13.19
CA ILE A 258 -1.08 3.80 -13.87
C ILE A 258 -0.28 4.79 -14.73
N ALA A 259 0.87 5.29 -14.23
CA ALA A 259 1.72 6.20 -14.99
C ALA A 259 2.31 5.52 -16.23
N ILE A 260 2.85 4.30 -16.10
CA ILE A 260 3.40 3.53 -17.22
C ILE A 260 2.31 3.20 -18.25
N ASP A 261 1.15 2.74 -17.81
CA ASP A 261 0.02 2.39 -18.68
C ASP A 261 -0.46 3.63 -19.45
N THR A 262 -0.53 4.79 -18.79
CA THR A 262 -0.92 6.06 -19.41
C THR A 262 0.11 6.53 -20.43
N GLU A 263 1.40 6.56 -20.11
CA GLU A 263 2.44 6.97 -21.07
C GLU A 263 2.57 5.99 -22.24
N THR A 264 2.39 4.69 -21.98
CA THR A 264 2.39 3.68 -23.05
C THR A 264 1.21 3.90 -24.01
N MET A 265 0.02 4.16 -23.48
CA MET A 265 -1.16 4.49 -24.28
C MET A 265 -0.95 5.78 -25.11
N VAL A 266 -0.39 6.83 -24.50
CA VAL A 266 -0.05 8.08 -25.20
C VAL A 266 0.96 7.81 -26.32
N HIS A 267 2.03 7.07 -26.04
CA HIS A 267 3.07 6.79 -27.00
C HIS A 267 2.55 6.00 -28.21
N GLN A 268 1.75 4.95 -27.97
CA GLN A 268 1.18 4.12 -29.03
C GLN A 268 0.14 4.87 -29.88
N THR A 269 -0.58 5.82 -29.28
CA THR A 269 -1.63 6.58 -29.97
C THR A 269 -1.08 7.83 -30.65
N LYS A 270 0.19 8.19 -30.45
CA LYS A 270 0.80 9.43 -30.96
C LYS A 270 0.62 9.64 -32.46
N GLN A 271 0.66 8.57 -33.25
CA GLN A 271 0.46 8.64 -34.70
C GLN A 271 -0.96 9.04 -35.10
N PHE A 272 -1.95 8.88 -34.22
CA PHE A 272 -3.37 9.16 -34.46
C PHE A 272 -3.83 10.53 -33.98
N VAL A 273 -3.02 11.17 -33.14
CA VAL A 273 -3.30 12.47 -32.53
C VAL A 273 -2.71 13.58 -33.38
N GLN A 274 -3.52 14.61 -33.65
CA GLN A 274 -3.09 15.78 -34.39
C GLN A 274 -1.87 16.45 -33.73
N PRO A 275 -1.00 17.11 -34.53
CA PRO A 275 0.08 17.93 -33.97
C PRO A 275 -0.52 19.03 -33.09
N GLY A 276 0.10 19.27 -31.92
CA GLY A 276 -0.39 20.24 -30.94
C GLY A 276 -0.55 19.68 -29.53
N GLU A 277 -0.65 18.34 -29.39
CA GLU A 277 -0.85 17.68 -28.09
C GLU A 277 0.28 17.96 -27.08
N SER A 278 1.51 18.12 -27.58
CA SER A 278 2.68 18.43 -26.77
C SER A 278 2.91 19.93 -26.53
N GLN A 279 2.02 20.80 -26.99
CA GLN A 279 2.15 22.23 -26.75
C GLN A 279 1.87 22.55 -25.29
N TRP A 280 2.66 23.48 -24.75
CA TRP A 280 2.44 24.01 -23.41
C TRP A 280 1.33 25.04 -23.45
N THR A 281 0.34 24.86 -22.58
CA THR A 281 -0.74 25.81 -22.37
C THR A 281 -0.58 26.52 -21.04
N PHE A 282 -1.29 27.62 -20.88
CA PHE A 282 -1.36 28.34 -19.60
C PHE A 282 -1.83 27.42 -18.46
N GLY A 283 -2.83 26.57 -18.72
CA GLY A 283 -3.34 25.61 -17.74
C GLY A 283 -2.28 24.62 -17.27
N GLN A 284 -1.45 24.11 -18.17
CA GLN A 284 -0.33 23.22 -17.85
C GLN A 284 0.74 23.91 -17.00
N THR A 285 1.13 25.14 -17.34
CA THR A 285 2.12 25.90 -16.56
C THR A 285 1.60 26.17 -15.15
N LEU A 286 0.31 26.51 -15.01
CA LEU A 286 -0.32 26.72 -13.72
C LEU A 286 -0.39 25.43 -12.89
N ALA A 287 -0.67 24.28 -13.52
CA ALA A 287 -0.66 22.98 -12.86
C ALA A 287 0.72 22.63 -12.28
N ILE A 288 1.80 22.93 -13.00
CA ILE A 288 3.18 22.76 -12.49
C ILE A 288 3.48 23.77 -11.39
N LEU A 289 3.03 25.02 -11.51
CA LEU A 289 3.25 26.02 -10.47
C LEU A 289 2.62 25.59 -9.13
N MET A 290 1.51 24.84 -9.16
CA MET A 290 0.90 24.27 -7.95
C MET A 290 1.80 23.25 -7.23
N LEU A 291 2.87 22.74 -7.86
CA LEU A 291 3.90 21.93 -7.19
C LEU A 291 4.80 22.74 -6.26
N VAL A 292 4.90 24.06 -6.44
CA VAL A 292 5.79 24.90 -5.63
C VAL A 292 5.39 24.85 -4.16
N LEU A 293 4.09 24.78 -3.86
CA LEU A 293 3.59 24.70 -2.48
C LEU A 293 4.07 23.42 -1.75
N PRO A 294 3.80 22.19 -2.23
CA PRO A 294 4.29 20.98 -1.56
C PRO A 294 5.82 20.88 -1.57
N LEU A 295 6.50 21.37 -2.62
CA LEU A 295 7.96 21.40 -2.65
C LEU A 295 8.54 22.34 -1.60
N LYS A 296 7.93 23.52 -1.40
CA LYS A 296 8.31 24.45 -0.33
C LYS A 296 8.15 23.80 1.04
N ASP A 297 7.03 23.11 1.27
CA ASP A 297 6.77 22.47 2.56
C ASP A 297 7.77 21.34 2.86
N ILE A 298 8.17 20.57 1.82
CA ILE A 298 9.25 19.58 1.92
C ILE A 298 10.58 20.26 2.21
N ALA A 299 10.92 21.31 1.46
CA ALA A 299 12.17 22.03 1.65
C ALA A 299 12.28 22.58 3.08
N LEU A 300 11.21 23.20 3.60
CA LEU A 300 11.15 23.67 4.99
C LEU A 300 11.27 22.53 6.00
N SER A 301 10.62 21.40 5.73
CA SER A 301 10.71 20.20 6.58
C SER A 301 12.14 19.61 6.59
N CYS A 302 12.83 19.60 5.45
CA CYS A 302 14.19 19.10 5.31
C CYS A 302 15.25 20.06 5.87
N LEU A 303 15.07 21.37 5.70
CA LEU A 303 16.02 22.39 6.16
C LEU A 303 15.98 22.59 7.68
N GLY A 304 14.97 22.04 8.38
CA GLY A 304 14.86 22.15 9.83
C GLY A 304 14.69 23.60 10.34
N GLU A 305 14.41 24.54 9.43
CA GLU A 305 14.31 25.97 9.71
C GLU A 305 13.04 26.37 10.46
N ASP A 306 12.10 25.45 10.61
CA ASP A 306 10.93 25.72 11.42
C ASP A 306 11.36 25.72 12.90
N LYS A 307 11.69 26.90 13.43
CA LYS A 307 12.02 27.14 14.85
C LYS A 307 10.94 26.60 15.78
N ASP A 308 9.69 26.49 15.32
CA ASP A 308 8.62 25.83 16.06
C ASP A 308 8.71 24.31 15.99
N VAL A 309 9.24 23.71 14.92
CA VAL A 309 9.59 22.29 14.89
C VAL A 309 10.80 22.02 15.77
N SER A 310 11.82 22.88 15.81
CA SER A 310 12.93 22.71 16.76
C SER A 310 12.43 22.73 18.20
N LYS A 311 11.58 23.71 18.56
CA LYS A 311 10.94 23.77 19.88
C LYS A 311 10.01 22.59 20.16
N THR A 312 9.24 22.13 19.16
CA THR A 312 8.38 20.96 19.31
C THR A 312 9.21 19.70 19.48
N ARG A 313 10.32 19.58 18.74
CA ARG A 313 11.25 18.45 18.82
C ARG A 313 11.98 18.45 20.16
N GLU A 314 12.42 19.61 20.64
CA GLU A 314 12.95 19.78 22.00
C GLU A 314 11.91 19.38 23.04
N ARG A 315 10.66 19.82 22.91
CA ARG A 315 9.57 19.44 23.83
C ARG A 315 9.29 17.93 23.78
N ILE A 316 9.29 17.32 22.59
CA ILE A 316 9.13 15.87 22.42
C ILE A 316 10.34 15.13 23.00
N ASP A 317 11.55 15.65 22.81
CA ASP A 317 12.78 15.05 23.34
C ASP A 317 12.88 15.21 24.87
N GLU A 318 12.36 16.31 25.41
CA GLU A 318 12.12 16.52 26.84
C GLU A 318 11.08 15.54 27.38
N GLU A 319 9.93 15.38 26.72
CA GLU A 319 8.93 14.38 27.10
C GLU A 319 9.50 12.96 27.03
N ARG A 320 10.28 12.63 25.99
CA ARG A 320 11.03 11.37 25.89
C ARG A 320 12.08 11.26 26.99
N ALA A 321 12.74 12.34 27.40
CA ALA A 321 13.71 12.34 28.50
C ALA A 321 13.03 12.13 29.85
N VAL A 322 11.88 12.76 30.09
CA VAL A 322 11.02 12.54 31.26
C VAL A 322 10.53 11.10 31.27
N TYR A 323 10.08 10.59 30.12
CA TYR A 323 9.66 9.20 29.99
C TYR A 323 10.81 8.23 30.26
N ARG A 324 12.01 8.47 29.73
CA ARG A 324 13.22 7.68 30.03
C ARG A 324 13.60 7.73 31.51
N ARG A 325 13.47 8.90 32.15
CA ARG A 325 13.79 9.09 33.57
C ARG A 325 12.78 8.36 34.47
N ASN A 326 11.49 8.47 34.14
CA ASN A 326 10.43 7.76 34.84
C ASN A 326 10.53 6.26 34.57
N TRP A 327 10.87 5.83 33.35
CA TRP A 327 11.11 4.42 33.03
C TRP A 327 12.13 3.78 33.95
N ARG A 328 13.25 4.46 34.27
CA ARG A 328 14.22 3.93 35.25
C ARG A 328 13.66 3.74 36.66
N LYS A 329 12.66 4.54 37.05
CA LYS A 329 11.95 4.38 38.33
C LYS A 329 10.95 3.22 38.24
N TRP A 330 10.16 3.16 37.18
CA TRP A 330 9.18 2.11 36.93
C TRP A 330 9.81 0.74 36.69
N ALA A 331 10.99 0.67 36.07
CA ALA A 331 11.74 -0.56 35.84
C ALA A 331 12.10 -1.29 37.15
N LYS A 332 12.14 -0.59 38.29
CA LYS A 332 12.33 -1.20 39.61
C LYS A 332 11.07 -1.89 40.15
N PHE A 333 9.90 -1.49 39.65
CA PHE A 333 8.58 -2.03 40.04
C PHE A 333 8.02 -3.03 39.04
N VAL A 334 8.60 -3.11 37.84
CA VAL A 334 8.39 -4.27 36.98
C VAL A 334 9.01 -5.44 37.73
N PRO A 335 8.22 -6.42 38.17
CA PRO A 335 8.79 -7.58 38.82
C PRO A 335 9.81 -8.16 37.85
N THR A 336 11.05 -8.30 38.30
CA THR A 336 11.95 -9.32 37.76
C THR A 336 11.31 -10.66 38.08
N ARG A 337 10.18 -10.95 37.43
CA ARG A 337 9.68 -12.31 37.34
C ARG A 337 10.82 -12.99 36.63
N ASP A 338 11.52 -13.86 37.35
CA ASP A 338 12.60 -14.68 36.84
C ASP A 338 12.15 -15.16 35.47
N TRP A 339 12.67 -14.52 34.43
CA TRP A 339 12.64 -15.13 33.12
C TRP A 339 13.31 -16.46 33.39
N PRO A 340 12.62 -17.60 33.15
CA PRO A 340 13.20 -18.88 33.45
C PRO A 340 14.59 -18.83 32.87
N ASN A 341 15.61 -19.05 33.71
CA ASN A 341 16.96 -19.25 33.24
C ASN A 341 16.81 -20.33 32.19
N VAL A 342 16.75 -19.91 30.93
CA VAL A 342 16.98 -20.77 29.79
C VAL A 342 18.46 -20.99 29.89
N ASN A 343 18.83 -21.86 30.83
CA ASN A 343 19.98 -22.72 30.69
C ASN A 343 19.72 -23.41 29.37
N TRP A 344 20.19 -22.79 28.29
CA TRP A 344 20.51 -23.51 27.09
C TRP A 344 21.32 -24.70 27.59
N PRO A 345 20.85 -25.95 27.40
CA PRO A 345 21.72 -27.06 27.66
C PRO A 345 22.98 -26.76 26.87
N ASN A 346 24.13 -26.80 27.54
CA ASN A 346 25.42 -26.91 26.91
C ASN A 346 25.42 -28.22 26.11
N ALA A 347 24.69 -28.24 25.01
CA ALA A 347 24.76 -29.27 24.01
C ALA A 347 26.10 -29.00 23.32
N PRO A 348 27.08 -29.90 23.44
CA PRO A 348 28.31 -29.76 22.69
C PRO A 348 27.93 -29.61 21.22
N LEU A 349 28.43 -28.55 20.58
CA LEU A 349 28.36 -28.33 19.15
C LEU A 349 28.98 -29.56 18.47
N THR A 350 28.15 -30.56 18.21
CA THR A 350 28.48 -31.61 17.27
C THR A 350 28.36 -30.94 15.91
N VAL A 351 29.49 -30.47 15.41
CA VAL A 351 29.66 -30.09 14.01
C VAL A 351 29.34 -31.34 13.21
N ARG A 352 28.06 -31.49 12.83
CA ARG A 352 27.65 -32.52 11.90
C ARG A 352 28.21 -32.08 10.56
N ALA A 353 29.21 -32.81 10.06
CA ALA A 353 29.69 -32.65 8.70
C ALA A 353 28.47 -32.59 7.75
N PRO A 354 28.49 -31.69 6.75
CA PRO A 354 27.37 -31.54 5.83
C PRO A 354 26.99 -32.90 5.24
N ARG A 355 25.70 -33.24 5.32
CA ARG A 355 25.20 -34.44 4.66
C ARG A 355 25.51 -34.30 3.16
N PRO A 356 26.07 -35.33 2.51
CA PRO A 356 26.33 -35.27 1.08
C PRO A 356 24.99 -35.05 0.36
N ILE A 357 24.87 -33.92 -0.32
CA ILE A 357 23.73 -33.62 -1.18
C ILE A 357 23.94 -34.41 -2.46
N THR A 358 23.08 -35.39 -2.68
CA THR A 358 22.94 -36.10 -3.96
C THR A 358 22.21 -35.17 -4.94
N ALA A 359 22.95 -34.54 -5.85
CA ALA A 359 22.36 -33.88 -7.00
C ALA A 359 22.48 -34.81 -8.20
N TYR A 360 21.34 -35.15 -8.81
CA TYR A 360 21.29 -35.88 -10.07
C TYR A 360 20.80 -34.90 -11.14
N SER A 361 21.57 -34.76 -12.21
CA SER A 361 21.14 -34.04 -13.42
C SER A 361 20.74 -35.08 -14.46
N SER A 362 19.46 -35.14 -14.81
CA SER A 362 18.98 -35.91 -15.96
C SER A 362 18.77 -34.95 -17.13
N THR A 363 19.64 -35.02 -18.13
CA THR A 363 19.44 -34.35 -19.42
C THR A 363 18.49 -35.19 -20.27
N GLU A 364 17.18 -35.10 -20.02
CA GLU A 364 16.16 -35.47 -21.01
C GLU A 364 14.76 -35.03 -20.54
N THR A 365 14.26 -33.94 -21.11
CA THR A 365 12.85 -33.55 -20.98
C THR A 365 12.11 -34.05 -22.22
N ALA A 366 11.46 -35.21 -22.05
CA ALA A 366 10.39 -35.74 -22.90
C ALA A 366 10.60 -35.77 -24.43
N SER A 367 11.04 -36.91 -24.97
CA SER A 367 10.47 -37.46 -26.23
C SER A 367 10.76 -38.97 -26.35
N ARG A 368 9.98 -39.66 -27.20
CA ARG A 368 9.78 -41.11 -27.28
C ARG A 368 11.04 -41.97 -27.57
N SER A 369 11.07 -43.10 -26.85
CA SER A 369 11.59 -44.43 -27.18
C SER A 369 13.09 -44.64 -27.50
N LEU A 370 13.69 -45.48 -26.65
CA LEU A 370 14.81 -46.41 -26.87
C LEU A 370 16.12 -45.83 -27.43
N SER A 371 16.99 -45.39 -26.53
CA SER A 371 18.38 -45.90 -26.42
C SER A 371 19.08 -45.28 -25.19
N SER A 372 20.08 -46.01 -24.68
CA SER A 372 20.92 -45.77 -23.49
C SER A 372 20.87 -44.39 -22.83
N SER A 373 20.33 -44.30 -21.61
CA SER A 373 20.56 -43.17 -20.71
C SER A 373 21.83 -43.41 -19.89
N SER A 374 22.80 -42.48 -19.99
CA SER A 374 23.99 -42.47 -19.13
C SER A 374 23.80 -41.46 -18.00
N PHE A 375 23.96 -41.89 -16.75
CA PHE A 375 23.99 -41.00 -15.60
C PHE A 375 25.43 -40.60 -15.28
N THR A 376 25.71 -39.30 -15.22
CA THR A 376 27.01 -38.77 -14.81
C THR A 376 26.88 -38.16 -13.42
N ASP A 377 27.65 -38.66 -12.44
CA ASP A 377 27.71 -38.11 -11.09
C ASP A 377 28.76 -36.98 -11.06
N LEU A 378 28.39 -35.81 -10.53
CA LEU A 378 29.22 -34.60 -10.53
C LEU A 378 29.78 -34.25 -9.14
N ARG A 379 29.94 -35.23 -8.24
CA ARG A 379 30.44 -34.99 -6.89
C ARG A 379 31.98 -35.00 -6.79
N HIS A 380 32.51 -34.16 -5.90
CA HIS A 380 33.92 -34.12 -5.51
C HIS A 380 34.04 -34.38 -4.00
N GLY A 381 34.70 -35.49 -3.63
CA GLY A 381 34.95 -35.89 -2.23
C GLY A 381 35.48 -37.33 -2.11
N PRO A 382 36.10 -37.71 -0.97
CA PRO A 382 36.72 -39.02 -0.79
C PRO A 382 35.67 -40.16 -0.72
N PRO A 383 36.02 -41.38 -1.18
CA PRO A 383 35.04 -42.43 -1.46
C PRO A 383 34.50 -43.08 -0.19
N THR A 384 33.19 -42.98 0.04
CA THR A 384 32.44 -43.87 0.93
C THR A 384 31.49 -44.73 0.11
N SER A 385 31.48 -46.04 0.36
CA SER A 385 30.82 -47.12 -0.38
C SER A 385 29.46 -46.81 -1.00
N TRP A 386 29.23 -47.34 -2.22
CA TRP A 386 28.01 -47.17 -3.01
C TRP A 386 26.95 -48.25 -2.70
N TYR A 387 25.67 -47.89 -2.74
CA TYR A 387 24.55 -48.84 -2.80
C TYR A 387 23.56 -48.36 -3.87
N SER A 388 23.42 -49.13 -4.96
CA SER A 388 22.47 -48.86 -6.04
C SER A 388 21.33 -49.87 -5.94
N ARG A 389 20.12 -49.41 -5.63
CA ARG A 389 18.92 -50.27 -5.55
C ARG A 389 18.11 -50.09 -6.84
N ARG A 390 18.29 -51.00 -7.79
CA ARG A 390 17.38 -51.16 -8.95
C ARG A 390 16.29 -52.13 -8.49
N GLY A 391 15.05 -51.66 -8.39
CA GLY A 391 13.94 -52.46 -7.88
C GLY A 391 13.42 -53.40 -8.96
N ASP A 392 13.66 -54.69 -8.78
CA ASP A 392 12.82 -55.80 -9.25
C ASP A 392 12.92 -56.95 -8.24
N LEU A 393 11.87 -57.76 -8.17
CA LEU A 393 11.49 -58.69 -7.09
C LEU A 393 12.60 -59.57 -6.49
N GLU A 394 12.64 -59.66 -5.16
CA GLU A 394 12.98 -60.92 -4.47
C GLU A 394 12.41 -60.95 -3.04
N SER A 395 11.67 -62.03 -2.76
CA SER A 395 11.18 -62.44 -1.45
C SER A 395 12.29 -63.16 -0.68
N GLN A 396 12.57 -62.77 0.57
CA GLN A 396 13.20 -63.67 1.54
C GLN A 396 13.03 -63.22 3.00
N GLN A 397 13.00 -64.23 3.87
CA GLN A 397 12.54 -64.23 5.26
C GLN A 397 13.10 -63.15 6.19
N ALA A 398 12.23 -62.67 7.08
CA ALA A 398 12.62 -61.97 8.31
C ALA A 398 12.88 -62.98 9.44
N PRO A 399 13.98 -62.84 10.22
CA PRO A 399 14.10 -63.52 11.50
C PRO A 399 13.51 -62.68 12.64
N ILE A 400 12.92 -63.42 13.56
CA ILE A 400 12.24 -63.01 14.78
C ILE A 400 13.25 -62.37 15.75
N GLY A 401 12.95 -61.17 16.24
CA GLY A 401 13.68 -60.50 17.32
C GLY A 401 12.72 -59.79 18.25
N LYS A 402 12.38 -60.43 19.37
CA LYS A 402 11.64 -59.85 20.50
C LYS A 402 12.49 -58.75 21.14
N LEU A 403 11.92 -57.57 21.37
CA LEU A 403 12.26 -56.78 22.55
C LEU A 403 11.04 -56.04 23.08
N GLN A 404 10.88 -56.18 24.38
CA GLN A 404 9.74 -55.86 25.22
C GLN A 404 10.17 -54.70 26.11
N GLN A 405 9.44 -53.59 26.14
CA GLN A 405 9.24 -52.77 27.34
C GLN A 405 8.16 -51.68 27.14
N PRO A 406 7.44 -51.31 28.22
CA PRO A 406 6.14 -50.64 28.15
C PRO A 406 6.23 -49.11 28.17
N LEU A 407 5.23 -48.48 27.53
CA LEU A 407 4.94 -47.04 27.61
C LEU A 407 4.34 -46.68 28.98
N PRO A 408 4.67 -45.51 29.56
CA PRO A 408 3.98 -45.01 30.74
C PRO A 408 2.63 -44.37 30.34
N VAL A 409 1.60 -44.75 31.09
CA VAL A 409 0.27 -44.17 31.11
C VAL A 409 0.34 -42.80 31.78
N THR A 410 0.06 -41.72 31.05
CA THR A 410 -0.24 -40.41 31.66
C THR A 410 -1.73 -40.27 31.88
N ASN A 411 -2.12 -40.36 33.16
CA ASN A 411 -3.44 -40.02 33.66
C ASN A 411 -3.69 -38.51 33.55
N TYR A 412 -4.79 -38.13 32.92
CA TYR A 412 -5.40 -36.81 33.06
C TYR A 412 -6.17 -36.77 34.38
N ASN A 413 -5.76 -35.91 35.31
CA ASN A 413 -6.56 -35.59 36.48
C ASN A 413 -6.70 -34.08 36.67
N ALA A 414 -7.97 -33.68 36.75
CA ALA A 414 -8.55 -32.64 37.59
C ALA A 414 -7.99 -31.20 37.49
N ILE A 415 -8.76 -30.36 36.79
CA ILE A 415 -8.77 -28.91 36.93
C ILE A 415 -9.35 -28.57 38.31
N GLY A 416 -8.50 -28.18 39.25
CA GLY A 416 -8.90 -27.58 40.52
C GLY A 416 -9.12 -26.08 40.37
N TYR A 417 -10.34 -25.62 40.64
CA TYR A 417 -10.67 -24.20 40.84
C TYR A 417 -9.90 -23.67 42.05
N SER A 418 -9.20 -22.55 41.88
CA SER A 418 -8.64 -21.76 42.99
C SER A 418 -9.39 -20.43 43.09
N PRO A 419 -9.91 -20.05 44.26
CA PRO A 419 -10.68 -18.82 44.43
C PRO A 419 -9.76 -17.59 44.51
N SER A 420 -10.21 -16.52 43.86
CA SER A 420 -9.58 -15.20 43.82
C SER A 420 -9.56 -14.53 45.19
N TYR A 421 -8.36 -14.33 45.74
CA TYR A 421 -8.08 -13.37 46.81
C TYR A 421 -7.98 -11.95 46.21
N TYR A 422 -8.92 -11.08 46.59
CA TYR A 422 -8.78 -9.62 46.45
C TYR A 422 -8.07 -9.08 47.71
N PRO A 423 -6.98 -8.30 47.59
CA PRO A 423 -6.58 -7.41 48.66
C PRO A 423 -7.39 -6.11 48.60
N ALA A 424 -7.83 -5.68 49.77
CA ALA A 424 -8.53 -4.45 50.05
C ALA A 424 -7.64 -3.19 49.86
N ASP A 425 -8.35 -2.08 49.64
CA ASP A 425 -7.99 -0.70 49.95
C ASP A 425 -6.73 -0.08 49.32
N PHE A 426 -6.97 0.59 48.18
CA PHE A 426 -6.15 1.74 47.75
C PHE A 426 -7.08 2.95 47.57
N ARG A 427 -7.26 3.72 48.64
CA ARG A 427 -8.00 5.00 48.64
C ARG A 427 -7.04 6.11 48.21
N ILE A 428 -7.22 6.64 47.00
CA ILE A 428 -6.51 7.83 46.51
C ILE A 428 -7.31 9.06 46.94
N GLU A 429 -6.74 9.91 47.80
CA GLU A 429 -7.30 11.23 48.07
C GLU A 429 -7.04 12.18 46.88
N PRO A 430 -8.07 12.87 46.35
CA PRO A 430 -7.86 13.95 45.41
C PRO A 430 -7.51 15.24 46.17
N SER A 431 -6.23 15.60 46.21
CA SER A 431 -5.79 16.95 46.59
C SER A 431 -5.67 17.82 45.35
N PHE A 432 -6.79 18.37 44.88
CA PHE A 432 -6.80 19.59 44.07
C PHE A 432 -8.02 20.42 44.43
N VAL A 433 -7.77 21.43 45.26
CA VAL A 433 -8.69 22.54 45.52
C VAL A 433 -8.77 23.37 44.25
N TYR A 434 -9.95 23.40 43.62
CA TYR A 434 -10.27 24.31 42.52
C TYR A 434 -10.62 25.66 43.15
N ASP A 435 -9.86 26.71 42.81
CA ASP A 435 -10.19 28.09 43.15
C ASP A 435 -11.19 28.64 42.10
N PRO A 436 -12.44 28.97 42.48
CA PRO A 436 -13.46 29.46 41.55
C PRO A 436 -13.36 30.97 41.26
N HIS A 437 -12.33 31.70 41.71
CA HIS A 437 -12.23 33.14 41.54
C HIS A 437 -11.18 33.59 40.52
N THR A 438 -11.30 33.18 39.25
CA THR A 438 -10.55 33.85 38.18
C THR A 438 -11.26 33.84 36.83
N PHE A 439 -12.45 34.44 36.75
CA PHE A 439 -12.98 34.97 35.50
C PHE A 439 -13.67 36.31 35.79
N ARG A 440 -12.91 37.39 35.65
CA ARG A 440 -13.44 38.75 35.61
C ARG A 440 -12.71 39.51 34.50
N TYR A 441 -13.52 40.06 33.59
CA TYR A 441 -13.21 41.04 32.55
C TYR A 441 -12.34 40.59 31.37
N LEU A 442 -13.00 40.46 30.21
CA LEU A 442 -12.66 41.24 29.00
C LEU A 442 -13.96 41.43 28.22
N SER A 443 -14.51 42.64 28.34
CA SER A 443 -15.48 43.27 27.45
C SER A 443 -14.74 43.95 26.30
#